data_AF-A0A3D0RXF3-F1
#
_entry.id   AF-A0A3D0RXF3-F1
#
_cell.length_a   1.000
_cell.length_b   1.000
_cell.length_c   1.000
_cell.angle_alpha   90.00
_cell.angle_beta   90.00
_cell.angle_gamma   90.00
#
_symmetry.space_group_name_H-M   'P 1'
#
loop_
_entity.id
_entity.type
_entity.pdbx_description
1 polymer ?
#
loop_
_entity_poly.entity_id
_entity_poly.type
_entity_poly.pdbx_seq_one_letter_code
_entity_poly.pdbx_strand_id
1 'polypeptide(L)'
;MLVIPLPSPVLDMLIAANITGALLILLVAMFVTRPLDFGAFPAVLLVMTLFRLALNVSATRLVLLDGYAGKVIDTFGHFVVGGSLIVGLVVFAILLVIQFVVITNGAGRVAEVGARFTLDAMPG
;
A
#
# COMPACT_ATOMS: atom_id res chain seq x y z
N MET A 1 16.05 -3.68 6.98
CA MET A 1 16.39 -2.81 5.84
C MET A 1 16.75 -1.37 6.23
N LEU A 2 16.76 -1.01 7.53
CA LEU A 2 17.19 0.32 7.99
C LEU A 2 18.73 0.51 7.97
N VAL A 3 19.49 -0.58 7.94
CA VAL A 3 20.96 -0.60 8.12
C VAL A 3 21.74 -1.08 6.88
N ILE A 4 21.11 -1.85 5.98
CA ILE A 4 21.78 -2.42 4.80
C ILE A 4 21.23 -1.74 3.54
N PRO A 5 22.05 -1.02 2.76
CA PRO A 5 21.62 -0.48 1.47
C PRO A 5 21.22 -1.64 0.55
N LEU A 6 19.98 -1.62 0.08
CA LEU A 6 19.54 -2.61 -0.89
C LEU A 6 19.94 -2.16 -2.29
N PRO A 7 20.48 -3.07 -3.10
CA PRO A 7 20.68 -2.78 -4.51
C PRO A 7 19.34 -2.42 -5.16
N SER A 8 19.32 -1.39 -6.00
CA SER A 8 18.15 -0.98 -6.80
C SER A 8 17.44 -2.15 -7.52
N PRO A 9 18.13 -3.15 -8.13
CA PRO A 9 17.43 -4.28 -8.76
C PRO A 9 16.70 -5.20 -7.77
N VAL A 10 17.17 -5.30 -6.52
CA VAL A 10 16.48 -6.06 -5.47
C VAL A 10 15.21 -5.31 -5.05
N LEU A 11 15.29 -3.99 -4.90
CA LEU A 11 14.13 -3.15 -4.58
C LEU A 11 13.03 -3.27 -5.65
N ASP A 12 13.40 -3.22 -6.94
CA ASP A 12 12.45 -3.42 -8.04
C ASP A 12 11.75 -4.78 -7.98
N MET A 13 12.49 -5.86 -7.73
CA MET A 13 11.91 -7.21 -7.58
C MET A 13 10.93 -7.28 -6.41
N LEU A 14 11.26 -6.66 -5.27
CA LEU A 14 10.41 -6.65 -4.09
C LEU A 14 9.15 -5.79 -4.28
N ILE A 15 9.25 -4.67 -5.00
CA ILE A 15 8.09 -3.85 -5.38
C ILE A 15 7.17 -4.64 -6.31
N ALA A 16 7.72 -5.32 -7.32
CA ALA A 16 6.94 -6.18 -8.21
C ALA A 16 6.21 -7.30 -7.44
N ALA A 17 6.92 -7.99 -6.54
CA ALA A 17 6.33 -9.01 -5.67
C ALA A 17 5.22 -8.44 -4.77
N ASN A 18 5.38 -7.21 -4.25
CA ASN A 18 4.36 -6.53 -3.46
C ASN A 18 3.07 -6.30 -4.26
N ILE A 19 3.19 -5.78 -5.49
CA ILE A 19 2.05 -5.51 -6.38
C ILE A 19 1.36 -6.82 -6.77
N THR A 20 2.13 -7.85 -7.14
CA THR A 20 1.58 -9.17 -7.44
C THR A 20 0.85 -9.76 -6.24
N GLY A 21 1.43 -9.69 -5.05
CA GLY A 21 0.80 -10.15 -3.82
C GLY A 21 -0.50 -9.39 -3.49
N ALA A 22 -0.52 -8.07 -3.68
CA ALA A 22 -1.72 -7.26 -3.50
C ALA A 22 -2.83 -7.64 -4.49
N LEU A 23 -2.48 -7.87 -5.77
CA LEU A 23 -3.42 -8.34 -6.79
C LEU A 23 -3.94 -9.75 -6.48
N LEU A 24 -3.09 -10.66 -6.01
CA LEU A 24 -3.52 -11.99 -5.59
C LEU A 24 -4.50 -11.93 -4.43
N ILE A 25 -4.22 -11.11 -3.41
CA ILE A 25 -5.15 -10.92 -2.28
C ILE A 25 -6.49 -10.35 -2.78
N LEU A 26 -6.46 -9.36 -3.68
CA LEU A 26 -7.67 -8.79 -4.27
C LEU A 26 -8.47 -9.83 -5.07
N LEU A 27 -7.79 -10.66 -5.85
CA LEU A 27 -8.43 -11.73 -6.62
C LEU A 27 -9.06 -12.76 -5.69
N VAL A 28 -8.31 -13.26 -4.70
CA VAL A 28 -8.83 -14.21 -3.71
C VAL A 28 -10.02 -13.59 -2.96
N ALA A 29 -9.95 -12.31 -2.59
CA ALA A 29 -11.06 -11.61 -1.93
C ALA A 29 -12.33 -11.51 -2.81
N MET A 30 -12.19 -11.34 -4.14
CA MET A 30 -13.34 -11.34 -5.05
C MET A 30 -13.94 -12.73 -5.29
N PHE A 31 -13.15 -13.80 -5.19
CA PHE A 31 -13.59 -15.17 -5.49
C PHE A 31 -14.00 -15.99 -4.26
N VAL A 32 -13.70 -15.53 -3.03
CA VAL A 32 -14.09 -16.24 -1.81
C VAL A 32 -15.58 -16.06 -1.51
N THR A 33 -16.29 -17.17 -1.41
CA THR A 33 -17.73 -17.25 -1.12
C THR A 33 -18.06 -17.54 0.36
N ARG A 34 -17.08 -17.94 1.18
CA ARG A 34 -17.26 -18.22 2.62
C ARG A 34 -16.26 -17.41 3.49
N PRO A 35 -16.72 -16.56 4.41
CA PRO A 35 -15.86 -15.79 5.32
C PRO A 35 -14.96 -16.64 6.24
N LEU A 36 -15.35 -17.90 6.52
CA LEU A 36 -14.69 -18.80 7.47
C LEU A 36 -13.33 -19.33 6.99
N ASP A 37 -13.03 -19.33 5.69
CA ASP A 37 -11.71 -19.70 5.16
C ASP A 37 -10.69 -18.55 5.28
N PHE A 38 -11.15 -17.34 5.62
CA PHE A 38 -10.35 -16.12 5.74
C PHE A 38 -9.96 -15.79 7.19
N GLY A 39 -9.89 -16.77 8.09
CA GLY A 39 -9.37 -16.56 9.45
C GLY A 39 -7.93 -16.01 9.47
N ALA A 40 -7.14 -16.30 8.43
CA ALA A 40 -5.78 -15.77 8.24
C ALA A 40 -5.74 -14.36 7.61
N PHE A 41 -6.86 -13.81 7.15
CA PHE A 41 -6.91 -12.53 6.45
C PHE A 41 -6.29 -11.37 7.24
N PRO A 42 -6.60 -11.17 8.53
CA PRO A 42 -6.03 -10.06 9.29
C PRO A 42 -4.52 -10.19 9.44
N ALA A 43 -4.02 -11.41 9.64
CA ALA A 43 -2.58 -11.68 9.77
C ALA A 43 -1.84 -11.44 8.43
N VAL A 44 -2.39 -11.89 7.31
CA VAL A 44 -1.83 -11.64 5.98
C VAL A 44 -1.79 -10.14 5.66
N LEU A 45 -2.87 -9.41 5.96
CA LEU A 45 -2.93 -7.96 5.79
C LEU A 45 -1.90 -7.23 6.67
N LEU A 46 -1.71 -7.68 7.93
CA LEU A 46 -0.70 -7.11 8.82
C LEU A 46 0.72 -7.29 8.23
N VAL A 47 1.06 -8.50 7.80
CA VAL A 47 2.36 -8.81 7.19
C VAL A 47 2.57 -7.99 5.91
N MET A 48 1.57 -7.94 5.03
CA MET A 48 1.63 -7.13 3.81
C MET A 48 1.80 -5.64 4.09
N THR A 49 1.15 -5.13 5.13
CA THR A 49 1.26 -3.71 5.53
C THR A 49 2.66 -3.40 6.05
N LEU A 50 3.23 -4.27 6.90
CA LEU A 50 4.61 -4.14 7.37
C LEU A 50 5.62 -4.23 6.22
N PHE A 51 5.40 -5.15 5.28
CA PHE A 51 6.22 -5.28 4.09
C PHE A 51 6.15 -4.01 3.22
N ARG A 52 4.95 -3.46 2.99
CA ARG A 52 4.76 -2.17 2.31
C ARG A 52 5.52 -1.05 3.01
N LEU A 53 5.43 -0.95 4.34
CA LEU A 53 6.15 0.07 5.10
C LEU A 53 7.67 -0.05 4.91
N ALA A 54 8.21 -1.27 4.98
CA ALA A 54 9.64 -1.52 4.78
C ALA A 54 10.11 -1.12 3.37
N LEU A 55 9.32 -1.39 2.33
CA LEU A 55 9.63 -0.99 0.96
C LEU A 55 9.60 0.52 0.77
N ASN A 56 8.60 1.21 1.33
CA ASN A 56 8.50 2.67 1.24
C ASN A 56 9.69 3.35 1.92
N VAL A 57 10.07 2.90 3.12
CA VAL A 57 11.25 3.45 3.83
C VAL A 57 12.53 3.21 3.04
N SER A 58 12.69 2.01 2.47
CA SER A 58 13.87 1.66 1.67
C SER A 58 13.95 2.46 0.38
N ALA A 59 12.82 2.61 -0.33
CA ALA A 59 12.72 3.41 -1.55
C ALA A 59 13.04 4.88 -1.28
N THR A 60 12.42 5.50 -0.27
CA THR A 60 12.68 6.90 0.09
C THR A 60 14.15 7.12 0.45
N ARG A 61 14.78 6.19 1.18
CA ARG A 61 16.22 6.26 1.47
C ARG A 61 17.07 6.22 0.20
N LEU A 62 16.76 5.33 -0.74
CA LEU A 62 17.50 5.20 -2.00
C LEU A 62 17.34 6.43 -2.89
N VAL A 63 16.12 7.01 -2.95
CA VAL A 63 15.86 8.30 -3.60
C VAL A 63 16.71 9.40 -2.99
N LEU A 64 16.74 9.51 -1.65
CA LEU A 64 17.41 10.62 -0.96
C LEU A 64 18.94 10.52 -0.95
N LEU A 65 19.51 9.31 -0.98
CA LEU A 65 20.97 9.12 -0.95
C LEU A 65 21.58 9.01 -2.34
N ASP A 66 21.01 8.17 -3.21
CA ASP A 66 21.60 7.81 -4.50
C ASP A 66 20.93 8.54 -5.67
N GLY A 67 19.83 9.26 -5.43
CA GLY A 67 19.04 9.92 -6.47
C GLY A 67 18.30 8.95 -7.40
N TYR A 68 18.45 7.64 -7.18
CA TYR A 68 17.91 6.59 -8.03
C TYR A 68 17.29 5.47 -7.18
N ALA A 69 15.99 5.26 -7.36
CA ALA A 69 15.20 4.36 -6.52
C ALA A 69 14.90 3.00 -7.18
N GLY A 70 15.48 2.72 -8.34
CA GLY A 70 15.12 1.57 -9.16
C GLY A 70 14.31 1.95 -10.41
N LYS A 71 14.26 1.02 -11.36
CA LYS A 71 13.67 1.23 -12.68
C LYS A 71 12.15 1.27 -12.60
N VAL A 72 11.54 0.55 -11.67
CA VAL A 72 10.08 0.57 -11.49
C VAL A 72 9.64 1.96 -11.05
N ILE A 73 10.29 2.54 -10.05
CA ILE A 73 9.95 3.88 -9.53
C ILE A 73 10.23 4.96 -10.58
N ASP A 74 11.37 4.88 -11.27
CA ASP A 74 11.73 5.86 -12.32
C ASP A 74 10.73 5.84 -13.50
N THR A 75 10.33 4.64 -13.94
CA THR A 75 9.34 4.46 -15.01
C THR A 75 7.96 4.96 -14.56
N PHE A 76 7.53 4.63 -13.34
CA PHE A 76 6.27 5.13 -12.78
C PHE A 76 6.28 6.66 -12.62
N GLY A 77 7.40 7.24 -12.18
CA GLY A 77 7.58 8.68 -12.09
C GLY A 77 7.40 9.36 -13.44
N HIS A 78 8.09 8.88 -14.48
CA HIS A 78 7.94 9.39 -15.83
C HIS A 78 6.50 9.24 -16.36
N PHE A 79 5.85 8.11 -16.07
CA PHE A 79 4.47 7.87 -16.46
C PHE A 79 3.48 8.84 -15.79
N VAL A 80 3.62 9.08 -14.49
CA VAL A 80 2.71 9.95 -13.71
C VAL A 80 2.93 11.43 -14.06
N VAL A 81 4.17 11.84 -14.25
CA VAL A 81 4.52 13.24 -14.50
C VAL A 81 4.25 13.62 -15.96
N GLY A 82 4.19 12.64 -16.88
CA GLY A 82 3.82 12.86 -18.28
C GLY A 82 4.72 13.86 -19.01
N GLY A 83 5.95 14.07 -18.53
CA GLY A 83 6.89 15.08 -19.03
C GLY A 83 6.73 16.50 -18.46
N SER A 84 5.78 16.76 -17.55
CA SER A 84 5.60 18.07 -16.91
C SER A 84 5.57 17.96 -15.38
N LEU A 85 6.57 18.54 -14.72
CA LEU A 85 6.66 18.59 -13.25
C LEU A 85 5.37 19.15 -12.60
N ILE A 86 4.72 20.10 -13.26
CA ILE A 86 3.47 20.70 -12.80
C ILE A 86 2.35 19.66 -12.75
N VAL A 87 2.23 18.81 -13.78
CA VAL A 87 1.25 17.72 -13.82
C VAL A 87 1.53 16.75 -12.67
N GLY A 88 2.81 16.38 -12.47
CA GLY A 88 3.23 15.54 -11.36
C GLY A 88 2.83 16.10 -9.99
N LEU A 89 3.03 17.40 -9.76
CA LEU A 89 2.68 18.06 -8.51
C LEU A 89 1.17 18.09 -8.27
N VAL A 90 0.38 18.35 -9.32
CA VAL A 90 -1.09 18.32 -9.24
C VAL A 90 -1.58 16.91 -8.91
N VAL A 91 -1.07 15.88 -9.59
CA VAL A 91 -1.43 14.48 -9.31
C VAL A 91 -1.03 14.09 -7.89
N PHE A 92 0.16 14.49 -7.43
CA PHE A 92 0.61 14.26 -6.06
C PHE A 92 -0.34 14.91 -5.04
N ALA A 93 -0.75 16.16 -5.25
CA ALA A 93 -1.71 16.85 -4.38
C ALA A 93 -3.06 16.14 -4.32
N ILE A 94 -3.59 15.67 -5.46
CA ILE A 94 -4.82 14.88 -5.52
C ILE A 94 -4.69 13.60 -4.70
N LEU A 95 -3.61 12.84 -4.91
CA LEU A 95 -3.36 11.59 -4.18
C LEU A 95 -3.22 11.82 -2.68
N LEU A 96 -2.54 12.90 -2.27
CA LEU A 96 -2.40 13.29 -0.87
C LEU A 96 -3.77 13.56 -0.23
N VAL A 97 -4.62 14.35 -0.90
CA VAL A 97 -5.98 14.64 -0.42
C VAL A 97 -6.82 13.37 -0.33
N ILE A 98 -6.78 12.48 -1.32
CA ILE A 98 -7.51 11.21 -1.30
C ILE A 98 -7.03 10.34 -0.12
N GLN A 99 -5.72 10.20 0.08
CA GLN A 99 -5.16 9.41 1.18
C GLN A 99 -5.57 9.94 2.56
N PHE A 100 -5.42 11.23 2.80
CA PHE A 100 -5.71 11.81 4.11
C PHE A 100 -7.21 12.01 4.35
N VAL A 101 -7.92 12.62 3.40
CA VAL A 101 -9.32 13.03 3.61
C VAL A 101 -10.28 11.88 3.31
N VAL A 102 -10.10 11.15 2.22
CA VAL A 102 -11.11 10.15 1.82
C VAL A 102 -10.87 8.82 2.51
N ILE A 103 -9.66 8.27 2.42
CA ILE A 103 -9.36 6.92 2.91
C ILE A 103 -9.37 6.88 4.43
N THR A 104 -8.70 7.83 5.10
CA THR A 104 -8.66 7.86 6.58
C THR A 104 -10.05 8.09 7.18
N ASN A 105 -10.82 9.08 6.70
CA ASN A 105 -12.17 9.32 7.22
C ASN A 105 -13.14 8.18 6.85
N GLY A 106 -12.99 7.59 5.66
CA GLY A 106 -13.78 6.44 5.22
C GLY A 106 -13.54 5.21 6.10
N ALA A 107 -12.27 4.89 6.38
CA ALA A 107 -11.90 3.79 7.27
C ALA A 107 -12.43 3.98 8.69
N GLY A 108 -12.39 5.20 9.22
CA GLY A 108 -12.95 5.53 10.54
C GLY A 108 -14.44 5.22 10.65
N ARG A 109 -15.24 5.62 9.64
CA ARG A 109 -16.69 5.36 9.62
C ARG A 109 -17.01 3.87 9.52
N VAL A 110 -16.24 3.10 8.73
CA VAL A 110 -16.42 1.65 8.63
C VAL A 110 -16.08 0.96 9.96
N ALA A 111 -15.02 1.40 10.65
CA ALA A 111 -14.63 0.87 11.95
C ALA A 111 -15.69 1.14 13.03
N GLU A 112 -16.30 2.35 13.05
CA GLU A 112 -17.39 2.70 13.97
C GLU A 112 -18.59 1.77 13.79
N VAL A 113 -19.00 1.53 12.54
CA VAL A 113 -20.14 0.65 12.22
C VAL A 113 -19.82 -0.81 12.57
N GLY A 114 -18.60 -1.28 12.29
CA GLY A 114 -18.17 -2.63 12.67
C GLY A 114 -18.13 -2.82 14.20
N ALA A 115 -17.69 -1.80 14.95
CA ALA A 115 -17.71 -1.82 16.41
C ALA A 115 -19.13 -1.84 16.97
N ARG A 116 -20.05 -1.04 16.40
CA ARG A 116 -21.48 -1.09 16.76
C ARG A 116 -22.08 -2.46 16.49
N PHE A 117 -21.86 -3.07 15.32
CA PHE A 117 -22.37 -4.42 15.04
C PHE A 117 -21.76 -5.50 15.93
N THR A 118 -20.50 -5.34 16.34
CA THR A 118 -19.88 -6.26 17.29
C THR A 118 -20.47 -6.09 18.70
N LEU A 119 -20.78 -4.85 19.11
CA LEU A 119 -21.42 -4.55 20.39
C LEU A 119 -22.89 -5.01 20.42
N ASP A 120 -23.64 -4.76 19.33
CA ASP A 120 -25.03 -5.20 19.17
C ASP A 120 -25.17 -6.74 19.08
N ALA A 121 -24.08 -7.44 18.77
CA ALA A 121 -24.02 -8.91 18.74
C ALA A 121 -23.54 -9.54 20.06
N MET A 122 -23.16 -8.74 21.08
CA MET A 122 -22.80 -9.30 22.39
C MET A 122 -24.07 -9.78 23.12
N PRO A 123 -24.13 -11.04 23.57
CA PRO A 123 -25.30 -11.58 24.24
C PRO A 123 -25.54 -10.89 25.58
N GLY A 124 -26.74 -10.32 25.70
CA GLY A 124 -27.43 -9.96 26.93
C GLY A 124 -28.84 -10.54 26.89
#